data_AF-A0A428NUC0-F1
#
_entry.id   AF-A0A428NUC0-F1
#
_cell.length_a   1.000
_cell.length_b   1.000
_cell.length_c   1.000
_cell.angle_alpha   90.00
_cell.angle_beta   90.00
_cell.angle_gamma   90.00
#
_symmetry.space_group_name_H-M   'P 1'
#
loop_
_entity.id
_entity.type
_entity.pdbx_description
1 polymer ?
#
loop_
_entity_poly.entity_id
_entity_poly.type
_entity_poly.pdbx_seq_one_letter_code
_entity_poly.pdbx_strand_id
1 'polypeptide(L)'
;MDTLPQDIIDQIVSYLFATKFKLRKPYAHLHHHLPRAPFATVSRRLQTAVERWTFRDIRINSDELEKFIQLLTPARRTFLAGLEFIPILPPYKDTVNARAESPAERAANDESYTQAVQSLLEALKTWEEEDPQSVNYRLKLSINLPKSPSDRAWQGIFPQWNAILPKGYCIYEGRFLHSYIDLLRLEQLPEVNRVKHLVMKRPDKKRLYRNLCPKVPFMLASKMPNLESVNFSMDDSEERFHDLRVHNRQEAADSLRRLSLPHLKSASLDFWHRRYRHEEVVPPRLHRVGMPDPLSTAICDFSMNLVDLKLAGIFDASLLRPLGSVVWPELRTLRINLEPVTPSGEWYFLESFPSPDSPLGRPSSDFTHENLYEESFNFRREAAYASQPMVTTFFRGRVDEKALGPFIEAYADALSGMPKLRKAKLICNLDFEDETLSEPLSFQITYFAPGEYSKSGGVDRNYNNRQLVTSLLGWVPSPDLMAKLRGIQDEYRVEPMKEMDVGDSFEKKMEALQI
;
A
#
# COMPACT_ATOMS: atom_id res chain seq x y z
N MET A 1 15.80 -35.58 26.34
CA MET A 1 15.89 -34.27 25.63
C MET A 1 17.29 -33.69 25.71
N ASP A 2 18.01 -33.88 26.80
CA ASP A 2 19.32 -33.25 27.01
C ASP A 2 20.45 -33.79 26.12
N THR A 3 20.25 -34.96 25.50
CA THR A 3 21.19 -35.59 24.56
C THR A 3 21.01 -35.16 23.10
N LEU A 4 19.86 -34.57 22.75
CA LEU A 4 19.60 -34.14 21.36
C LEU A 4 20.32 -32.82 21.06
N PRO A 5 20.86 -32.58 19.86
CA PRO A 5 21.33 -31.26 19.43
C PRO A 5 20.23 -30.17 19.47
N GLN A 6 20.61 -28.89 19.65
CA GLN A 6 19.64 -27.81 19.94
C GLN A 6 18.77 -27.49 18.72
N ASP A 7 19.34 -27.56 17.54
CA ASP A 7 18.68 -27.52 16.24
C ASP A 7 17.57 -28.57 16.10
N ILE A 8 17.81 -29.80 16.57
CA ILE A 8 16.77 -30.85 16.58
C ILE A 8 15.64 -30.49 17.56
N ILE A 9 15.97 -29.96 18.74
CA ILE A 9 14.96 -29.49 19.71
C ILE A 9 14.15 -28.33 19.13
N ASP A 10 14.82 -27.37 18.50
CA ASP A 10 14.18 -26.20 17.87
C ASP A 10 13.26 -26.63 16.72
N GLN A 11 13.66 -27.64 15.95
CA GLN A 11 12.85 -28.23 14.89
C GLN A 11 11.63 -28.98 15.46
N ILE A 12 11.80 -29.80 16.51
CA ILE A 12 10.68 -30.47 17.19
C ILE A 12 9.69 -29.43 17.71
N VAL A 13 10.18 -28.41 18.40
CA VAL A 13 9.34 -27.32 18.92
C VAL A 13 8.68 -26.57 17.77
N SER A 14 9.36 -26.36 16.64
CA SER A 14 8.76 -25.69 15.47
C SER A 14 7.46 -26.37 15.02
N TYR A 15 7.34 -27.70 15.13
CA TYR A 15 6.10 -28.41 14.82
C TYR A 15 4.97 -28.14 15.82
N LEU A 16 5.27 -27.79 17.07
CA LEU A 16 4.29 -27.30 18.06
C LEU A 16 3.78 -25.89 17.70
N PHE A 17 4.56 -25.14 16.89
CA PHE A 17 4.21 -23.82 16.39
C PHE A 17 3.71 -23.83 14.93
N ALA A 18 3.97 -24.90 14.18
CA ALA A 18 3.53 -25.11 12.81
C ALA A 18 2.04 -25.44 12.75
N THR A 19 1.22 -24.40 12.61
CA THR A 19 -0.10 -24.57 12.02
C THR A 19 0.07 -24.93 10.54
N LYS A 20 -0.62 -25.98 10.11
CA LYS A 20 -0.63 -26.51 8.73
C LYS A 20 -0.49 -25.41 7.67
N PHE A 21 0.33 -25.68 6.65
CA PHE A 21 0.56 -24.94 5.39
C PHE A 21 -0.70 -24.36 4.71
N LYS A 22 -1.39 -23.40 5.33
CA LYS A 22 -2.37 -22.54 4.68
C LYS A 22 -1.89 -21.11 4.84
N LEU A 23 -1.99 -20.33 3.76
CA LEU A 23 -1.63 -18.91 3.73
C LEU A 23 -2.12 -18.21 5.01
N ARG A 24 -1.18 -17.57 5.72
CA ARG A 24 -1.47 -16.68 6.85
C ARG A 24 -2.55 -15.68 6.41
N LYS A 25 -3.79 -15.84 6.88
CA LYS A 25 -4.83 -14.82 6.75
C LYS A 25 -4.64 -13.78 7.85
N PRO A 26 -4.84 -12.48 7.57
CA PRO A 26 -4.97 -11.50 8.63
C PRO A 26 -6.23 -11.83 9.46
N TYR A 27 -6.11 -11.73 10.79
CA TYR A 27 -7.14 -12.02 11.81
C TYR A 27 -7.39 -13.48 12.20
N ALA A 28 -6.44 -14.38 12.00
CA ALA A 28 -6.50 -15.66 12.71
C ALA A 28 -6.13 -15.43 14.19
N HIS A 29 -7.14 -15.33 15.06
CA HIS A 29 -6.93 -15.58 16.48
C HIS A 29 -6.34 -16.99 16.60
N LEU A 30 -5.08 -17.06 17.02
CA LEU A 30 -4.38 -18.31 17.21
C LEU A 30 -5.01 -19.04 18.40
N HIS A 31 -6.04 -19.83 18.16
CA HIS A 31 -6.41 -20.89 19.08
C HIS A 31 -5.34 -21.98 18.96
N HIS A 32 -4.28 -21.85 19.74
CA HIS A 32 -3.33 -22.94 19.95
C HIS A 32 -4.03 -24.01 20.77
N HIS A 33 -4.26 -25.18 20.19
CA HIS A 33 -4.92 -26.31 20.85
C HIS A 33 -4.08 -26.95 21.96
N LEU A 34 -2.83 -26.52 22.18
CA LEU A 34 -1.95 -27.00 23.24
C LEU A 34 -1.38 -25.81 24.04
N PRO A 35 -1.52 -25.79 25.37
CA PRO A 35 -0.80 -24.84 26.21
C PRO A 35 0.70 -25.07 26.06
N ARG A 36 1.43 -24.01 25.69
CA ARG A 36 2.86 -24.08 25.30
C ARG A 36 3.82 -23.89 26.47
N ALA A 37 3.41 -23.11 27.45
CA ALA A 37 4.19 -22.81 28.65
C ALA A 37 4.66 -24.06 29.41
N PRO A 38 3.86 -25.15 29.53
CA PRO A 38 4.33 -26.39 30.17
C PRO A 38 5.55 -27.03 29.49
N PHE A 39 5.73 -26.88 28.17
CA PHE A 39 6.92 -27.43 27.51
C PHE A 39 8.19 -26.66 27.88
N ALA A 40 8.06 -25.37 28.21
CA ALA A 40 9.18 -24.55 28.62
C ALA A 40 9.70 -24.91 30.03
N THR A 41 8.92 -25.64 30.84
CA THR A 41 9.34 -26.03 32.20
C THR A 41 10.07 -27.37 32.24
N VAL A 42 10.06 -28.15 31.15
CA VAL A 42 10.63 -29.51 31.11
C VAL A 42 12.16 -29.52 31.16
N SER A 43 12.82 -28.61 30.43
CA SER A 43 14.27 -28.46 30.43
C SER A 43 14.67 -27.06 29.97
N ARG A 44 15.89 -26.60 30.28
CA ARG A 44 16.41 -25.30 29.80
C ARG A 44 16.47 -25.22 28.28
N ARG A 45 16.79 -26.32 27.61
CA ARG A 45 16.90 -26.38 26.15
C ARG A 45 15.55 -26.27 25.46
N LEU A 46 14.53 -26.92 26.03
CA LEU A 46 13.14 -26.73 25.63
C LEU A 46 12.63 -25.34 25.96
N GLN A 47 13.00 -24.78 27.12
CA GLN A 47 12.68 -23.41 27.48
C GLN A 47 13.17 -22.44 26.39
N THR A 48 14.45 -22.50 26.03
CA THR A 48 15.03 -21.65 24.98
C THR A 48 14.31 -21.83 23.64
N ALA A 49 14.01 -23.08 23.23
CA ALA A 49 13.30 -23.34 21.99
C ALA A 49 11.87 -22.79 22.00
N VAL A 50 11.12 -23.01 23.07
CA VAL A 50 9.74 -22.51 23.23
C VAL A 50 9.72 -20.99 23.30
N GLU A 51 10.61 -20.38 24.08
CA GLU A 51 10.75 -18.93 24.19
C GLU A 51 11.12 -18.30 22.85
N ARG A 52 12.05 -18.89 22.09
CA ARG A 52 12.43 -18.40 20.76
C ARG A 52 11.24 -18.28 19.82
N TRP A 53 10.34 -19.26 19.82
CA TRP A 53 9.14 -19.21 19.00
C TRP A 53 8.03 -18.32 19.58
N THR A 54 7.93 -18.24 20.91
CA THR A 54 6.91 -17.44 21.60
C THR A 54 7.18 -15.94 21.46
N PHE A 55 8.44 -15.51 21.59
CA PHE A 55 8.83 -14.10 21.52
C PHE A 55 9.25 -13.65 20.13
N ARG A 56 9.12 -14.51 19.12
CA ARG A 56 9.53 -14.20 17.74
C ARG A 56 8.74 -13.07 17.12
N ASP A 57 7.43 -13.17 17.18
CA ASP A 57 6.47 -12.25 16.57
C ASP A 57 5.48 -11.82 17.65
N ILE A 58 5.55 -10.57 18.08
CA ILE A 58 4.73 -10.04 19.17
C ILE A 58 3.83 -8.93 18.63
N ARG A 59 2.59 -8.88 19.12
CA ARG A 59 1.65 -7.80 18.87
C ARG A 59 1.26 -7.15 20.18
N ILE A 60 1.33 -5.83 20.23
CA ILE A 60 0.95 -5.03 21.40
C ILE A 60 0.19 -3.77 20.99
N ASN A 61 -0.64 -3.30 21.91
CA ASN A 61 -1.15 -1.94 21.90
C ASN A 61 -0.20 -1.00 22.66
N SER A 62 -0.33 0.31 22.47
CA SER A 62 0.53 1.29 23.16
C SER A 62 0.37 1.29 24.68
N ASP A 63 -0.80 0.94 25.21
CA ASP A 63 -1.06 0.79 26.64
C ASP A 63 -0.45 -0.49 27.25
N GLU A 64 0.03 -1.42 26.41
CA GLU A 64 0.72 -2.64 26.84
C GLU A 64 2.26 -2.51 26.80
N LEU A 65 2.78 -1.35 26.40
CA LEU A 65 4.21 -1.15 26.14
C LEU A 65 5.09 -1.40 27.37
N GLU A 66 4.67 -0.93 28.54
CA GLU A 66 5.44 -1.13 29.78
C GLU A 66 5.56 -2.63 30.13
N LYS A 67 4.44 -3.34 30.06
CA LYS A 67 4.40 -4.80 30.29
C LYS A 67 5.26 -5.54 29.26
N PHE A 68 5.23 -5.11 28.00
CA PHE A 68 6.08 -5.66 26.95
C PHE A 68 7.58 -5.50 27.25
N ILE A 69 7.99 -4.31 27.71
CA ILE A 69 9.38 -4.03 28.11
C ILE A 69 9.80 -4.94 29.27
N GLN A 70 8.94 -5.11 30.29
CA GLN A 70 9.22 -5.98 31.43
C GLN A 70 9.32 -7.46 31.05
N LEU A 71 8.52 -7.92 30.06
CA LEU A 71 8.52 -9.31 29.61
C LEU A 71 9.77 -9.70 28.80
N LEU A 72 10.32 -8.75 28.01
CA LEU A 72 11.49 -8.98 27.17
C LEU A 72 12.80 -8.63 27.88
N THR A 73 13.26 -9.59 28.69
CA THR A 73 14.64 -9.62 29.22
C THR A 73 15.68 -9.57 28.08
N PRO A 74 16.93 -9.12 28.33
CA PRO A 74 17.98 -9.03 27.30
C PRO A 74 18.11 -10.29 26.41
N ALA A 75 18.11 -11.49 27.02
CA ALA A 75 18.18 -12.75 26.28
C ALA A 75 16.97 -12.96 25.33
N ARG A 76 15.75 -12.63 25.78
CA ARG A 76 14.52 -12.77 25.00
C ARG A 76 14.40 -11.76 23.86
N ARG A 77 14.98 -10.56 24.03
CA ARG A 77 15.03 -9.53 22.98
C ARG A 77 15.71 -10.07 21.72
N THR A 78 16.68 -10.97 21.84
CA THR A 78 17.38 -11.58 20.69
C THR A 78 16.46 -12.44 19.81
N PHE A 79 15.35 -12.94 20.36
CA PHE A 79 14.39 -13.74 19.62
C PHE A 79 13.37 -12.89 18.85
N LEU A 80 13.19 -11.62 19.24
CA LEU A 80 12.22 -10.73 18.60
C LEU A 80 12.64 -10.42 17.15
N ALA A 81 11.88 -10.98 16.22
CA ALA A 81 12.06 -10.77 14.78
C ALA A 81 10.93 -9.91 14.18
N GLY A 82 9.76 -9.87 14.81
CA GLY A 82 8.59 -9.12 14.38
C GLY A 82 7.86 -8.45 15.54
N LEU A 83 7.56 -7.16 15.39
CA LEU A 83 6.74 -6.41 16.33
C LEU A 83 5.60 -5.72 15.58
N GLU A 84 4.36 -5.99 15.98
CA GLU A 84 3.15 -5.31 15.52
C GLU A 84 2.66 -4.37 16.63
N PHE A 85 2.76 -3.07 16.39
CA PHE A 85 2.41 -2.03 17.35
C PHE A 85 1.14 -1.30 16.92
N ILE A 86 0.19 -1.13 17.84
CA ILE A 86 -1.07 -0.41 17.60
C ILE A 86 -1.15 0.79 18.56
N PRO A 87 -1.00 2.02 18.06
CA PRO A 87 -1.24 3.22 18.87
C PRO A 87 -2.72 3.31 19.29
N ILE A 88 -2.95 3.56 20.57
CA ILE A 88 -4.28 3.78 21.14
C ILE A 88 -4.53 5.27 21.31
N LEU A 89 -5.59 5.76 20.69
CA LEU A 89 -6.04 7.15 20.73
C LEU A 89 -7.03 7.40 21.87
N PRO A 90 -7.28 8.67 22.25
CA PRO A 90 -8.27 9.02 23.25
C PRO A 90 -9.69 8.51 22.89
N PRO A 91 -10.51 8.16 23.90
CA PRO A 91 -11.91 7.83 23.68
C PRO A 91 -12.74 9.09 23.36
N TYR A 92 -13.81 8.91 22.58
CA TYR A 92 -14.82 9.95 22.34
C TYR A 92 -15.98 9.82 23.31
N LYS A 93 -16.65 10.94 23.57
CA LYS A 93 -17.94 10.97 24.28
C LYS A 93 -19.06 10.54 23.34
N ASP A 94 -20.03 9.78 23.84
CA ASP A 94 -21.14 9.30 23.02
C ASP A 94 -22.03 10.41 22.44
N THR A 95 -22.04 11.59 23.06
CA THR A 95 -22.85 12.73 22.63
C THR A 95 -22.38 13.35 21.32
N VAL A 96 -21.17 13.05 20.85
CA VAL A 96 -20.61 13.62 19.61
C VAL A 96 -20.59 12.64 18.45
N ASN A 97 -21.14 11.43 18.59
CA ASN A 97 -20.98 10.32 17.66
C ASN A 97 -21.39 10.58 16.20
N ALA A 98 -22.19 11.62 15.94
CA ALA A 98 -22.80 11.91 14.63
C ALA A 98 -22.14 13.05 13.83
N ARG A 99 -21.02 13.62 14.29
CA ARG A 99 -20.29 14.69 13.56
C ARG A 99 -18.88 14.27 13.17
N ALA A 100 -18.22 14.99 12.26
CA ALA A 100 -16.79 14.82 12.03
C ALA A 100 -15.96 15.21 13.28
N GLU A 101 -14.70 14.78 13.33
CA GLU A 101 -13.77 15.21 14.38
C GLU A 101 -13.52 16.71 14.34
N SER A 102 -13.54 17.36 15.50
CA SER A 102 -13.20 18.78 15.62
C SER A 102 -11.69 18.99 15.55
N PRO A 103 -11.20 20.21 15.25
CA PRO A 103 -9.77 20.52 15.28
C PRO A 103 -9.07 20.12 16.59
N ALA A 104 -9.74 20.31 17.74
CA ALA A 104 -9.21 19.92 19.04
C ALA A 104 -9.12 18.40 19.21
N GLU A 105 -10.08 17.64 18.69
CA GLU A 105 -10.04 16.17 18.70
C GLU A 105 -8.93 15.64 17.78
N ARG A 106 -8.75 16.25 16.60
CA ARG A 106 -7.65 15.91 15.68
C ARG A 106 -6.28 16.16 16.32
N ALA A 107 -6.09 17.34 16.92
CA ALA A 107 -4.85 17.66 17.63
C ALA A 107 -4.56 16.69 18.80
N ALA A 108 -5.58 16.29 19.56
CA ALA A 108 -5.42 15.31 20.63
C ALA A 108 -5.04 13.92 20.10
N ASN A 109 -5.56 13.53 18.93
CA ASN A 109 -5.18 12.28 18.27
C ASN A 109 -3.73 12.31 17.78
N ASP A 110 -3.31 13.42 17.16
CA ASP A 110 -1.92 13.61 16.69
C ASP A 110 -0.93 13.53 17.87
N GLU A 111 -1.26 14.19 18.98
CA GLU A 111 -0.47 14.17 20.20
C GLU A 111 -0.33 12.76 20.78
N SER A 112 -1.46 12.06 20.92
CA SER A 112 -1.49 10.69 21.45
C SER A 112 -0.76 9.69 20.54
N TYR A 113 -0.93 9.80 19.22
CA TYR A 113 -0.20 8.99 18.25
C TYR A 113 1.31 9.24 18.35
N THR A 114 1.71 10.51 18.39
CA THR A 114 3.11 10.93 18.51
C THR A 114 3.75 10.37 19.77
N GLN A 115 3.09 10.54 20.93
CA GLN A 115 3.59 10.04 22.21
C GLN A 115 3.73 8.51 22.22
N ALA A 116 2.76 7.78 21.65
CA ALA A 116 2.81 6.33 21.57
C ALA A 116 3.99 5.84 20.72
N VAL A 117 4.22 6.46 19.56
CA VAL A 117 5.35 6.13 18.69
C VAL A 117 6.68 6.52 19.35
N GLN A 118 6.77 7.70 19.94
CA GLN A 118 7.96 8.16 20.64
C GLN A 118 8.36 7.17 21.74
N SER A 119 7.41 6.79 22.60
CA SER A 119 7.64 5.83 23.70
C SER A 119 8.15 4.48 23.18
N LEU A 120 7.61 4.01 22.04
CA LEU A 120 8.09 2.79 21.41
C LEU A 120 9.53 2.93 20.92
N LEU A 121 9.84 4.00 20.19
CA LEU A 121 11.19 4.20 19.64
C LEU A 121 12.23 4.42 20.75
N GLU A 122 11.87 5.13 21.82
CA GLU A 122 12.71 5.26 23.02
C GLU A 122 13.00 3.89 23.65
N ALA A 123 11.98 3.04 23.83
CA ALA A 123 12.18 1.70 24.38
C ALA A 123 13.12 0.85 23.50
N LEU A 124 12.96 0.91 22.18
CA LEU A 124 13.86 0.22 21.25
C LEU A 124 15.28 0.81 21.28
N LYS A 125 15.39 2.13 21.39
CA LYS A 125 16.68 2.82 21.50
C LYS A 125 17.44 2.42 22.75
N THR A 126 16.77 2.38 23.91
CA THR A 126 17.37 1.89 25.16
C THR A 126 17.89 0.47 25.02
N TRP A 127 17.20 -0.40 24.27
CA TRP A 127 17.71 -1.76 24.03
C TRP A 127 18.97 -1.81 23.16
N GLU A 128 19.11 -0.89 22.21
CA GLU A 128 20.35 -0.76 21.41
C GLU A 128 21.52 -0.25 22.26
N GLU A 129 21.25 0.61 23.24
CA GLU A 129 22.26 1.15 24.16
C GLU A 129 22.69 0.10 25.20
N GLU A 130 21.75 -0.69 25.71
CA GLU A 130 22.04 -1.79 26.64
C GLU A 130 22.74 -2.98 25.97
N ASP A 131 22.41 -3.28 24.71
CA ASP A 131 23.03 -4.34 23.90
C ASP A 131 23.32 -3.83 22.48
N PRO A 132 24.51 -3.24 22.23
CA PRO A 132 24.90 -2.74 20.92
C PRO A 132 24.93 -3.80 19.82
N GLN A 133 25.15 -5.07 20.17
CA GLN A 133 25.12 -6.16 19.18
C GLN A 133 23.71 -6.41 18.66
N SER A 134 22.69 -5.96 19.40
CA SER A 134 21.30 -6.15 19.03
C SER A 134 20.88 -5.41 17.76
N VAL A 135 21.63 -4.38 17.35
CA VAL A 135 21.45 -3.65 16.09
C VAL A 135 21.59 -4.56 14.86
N ASN A 136 22.34 -5.65 14.99
CA ASN A 136 22.53 -6.64 13.94
C ASN A 136 21.36 -7.63 13.83
N TYR A 137 20.48 -7.68 14.83
CA TYR A 137 19.29 -8.54 14.77
C TYR A 137 18.23 -7.90 13.89
N ARG A 138 17.77 -8.67 12.91
CA ARG A 138 16.73 -8.26 11.98
C ARG A 138 15.39 -8.10 12.69
N LEU A 139 14.93 -6.85 12.85
CA LEU A 139 13.59 -6.55 13.33
C LEU A 139 12.69 -6.04 12.20
N LYS A 140 11.53 -6.68 12.04
CA LYS A 140 10.41 -6.16 11.26
C LYS A 140 9.45 -5.44 12.20
N LEU A 141 9.36 -4.12 12.08
CA LEU A 141 8.40 -3.31 12.79
C LEU A 141 7.17 -3.05 11.91
N SER A 142 6.00 -3.36 12.41
CA SER A 142 4.72 -3.04 11.79
C SER A 142 3.98 -2.04 12.68
N ILE A 143 3.89 -0.78 12.27
CA ILE A 143 3.08 0.22 12.96
C ILE A 143 1.72 0.23 12.27
N ASN A 144 0.74 -0.37 12.93
CA ASN A 144 -0.61 -0.47 12.41
C ASN A 144 -1.35 0.86 12.56
N LEU A 145 -2.48 0.94 11.86
CA LEU A 145 -3.39 2.06 12.00
C LEU A 145 -3.86 2.22 13.45
N PRO A 146 -3.90 3.47 13.94
CA PRO A 146 -4.29 3.76 15.31
C PRO A 146 -5.76 3.44 15.55
N LYS A 147 -6.13 3.23 16.81
CA LYS A 147 -7.50 2.90 17.24
C LYS A 147 -7.88 3.65 18.49
N SER A 148 -9.13 4.07 18.57
CA SER A 148 -9.72 4.56 19.81
C SER A 148 -10.51 3.44 20.51
N PRO A 149 -10.55 3.38 21.85
CA PRO A 149 -11.44 2.48 22.59
C PRO A 149 -12.93 2.66 22.24
N SER A 150 -13.30 3.84 21.73
CA SER A 150 -14.66 4.15 21.29
C SER A 150 -14.94 3.70 19.85
N ASP A 151 -13.93 3.24 19.10
CA ASP A 151 -14.13 2.78 17.72
C ASP A 151 -14.97 1.49 17.73
N ARG A 152 -16.18 1.55 17.16
CA ARG A 152 -17.03 0.36 16.97
C ARG A 152 -16.93 -0.09 15.52
N ALA A 153 -16.43 -1.31 15.32
CA ALA A 153 -16.33 -1.89 13.98
C ALA A 153 -17.72 -2.09 13.38
N TRP A 154 -17.88 -1.73 12.11
CA TRP A 154 -19.04 -2.11 11.32
C TRP A 154 -19.23 -3.63 11.35
N GLN A 155 -20.47 -4.09 11.56
CA GLN A 155 -20.79 -5.53 11.65
C GLN A 155 -20.67 -6.27 10.30
N GLY A 156 -20.67 -5.54 9.18
CA GLY A 156 -20.49 -6.07 7.83
C GLY A 156 -19.14 -5.74 7.19
N ILE A 157 -18.88 -6.28 5.99
CA ILE A 157 -17.71 -5.90 5.18
C ILE A 157 -17.93 -4.53 4.50
N PHE A 158 -19.19 -4.16 4.27
CA PHE A 158 -19.59 -2.93 3.61
C PHE A 158 -20.72 -2.22 4.36
N PRO A 159 -20.75 -0.89 4.40
CA PRO A 159 -21.96 -0.15 4.73
C PRO A 159 -23.05 -0.54 3.72
N GLN A 160 -24.22 -0.98 4.19
CA GLN A 160 -25.35 -1.18 3.29
C GLN A 160 -25.85 0.21 2.87
N TRP A 161 -25.49 0.64 1.66
CA TRP A 161 -25.78 1.96 1.10
C TRP A 161 -27.28 2.33 1.11
N ASN A 162 -28.15 1.32 1.24
CA ASN A 162 -29.61 1.45 1.24
C ASN A 162 -30.24 1.45 2.64
N ALA A 163 -29.50 1.13 3.70
CA ALA A 163 -30.07 1.01 5.04
C ALA A 163 -30.19 2.38 5.71
N ILE A 164 -31.42 2.80 6.05
CA ILE A 164 -31.65 3.84 7.05
C ILE A 164 -31.21 3.24 8.38
N LEU A 165 -30.01 3.59 8.84
CA LEU A 165 -29.52 3.11 10.11
C LEU A 165 -30.41 3.69 11.23
N PRO A 166 -30.86 2.86 12.19
CA PRO A 166 -31.51 3.37 13.38
C PRO A 166 -30.59 4.40 14.07
N LYS A 167 -31.16 5.51 14.56
CA LYS A 167 -30.43 6.46 15.41
C LYS A 167 -29.66 5.69 16.48
N GLY A 168 -28.34 5.83 16.50
CA GLY A 168 -27.44 5.18 17.48
C GLY A 168 -26.64 3.98 16.97
N TYR A 169 -26.93 3.45 15.77
CA TYR A 169 -26.16 2.37 15.17
C TYR A 169 -25.25 2.90 14.06
N CYS A 170 -23.98 3.13 14.44
CA CYS A 170 -22.82 3.30 13.55
C CYS A 170 -22.68 4.63 12.80
N ILE A 171 -22.09 5.63 13.48
CA ILE A 171 -21.43 6.78 12.85
C ILE A 171 -19.97 6.97 13.34
N TYR A 172 -19.42 6.09 14.20
CA TYR A 172 -18.02 6.23 14.66
C TYR A 172 -17.01 6.24 13.50
N GLU A 173 -17.26 5.45 12.45
CA GLU A 173 -16.36 5.34 11.29
C GLU A 173 -16.43 6.54 10.34
N GLY A 174 -17.56 7.27 10.30
CA GLY A 174 -17.69 8.50 9.51
C GLY A 174 -16.96 9.70 10.13
N ARG A 175 -16.72 9.67 11.45
CA ARG A 175 -16.11 10.80 12.19
C ARG A 175 -14.72 11.16 11.68
N PHE A 176 -13.93 10.14 11.35
CA PHE A 176 -12.53 10.27 10.94
C PHE A 176 -12.34 10.09 9.43
N LEU A 177 -13.42 10.11 8.63
CA LEU A 177 -13.35 9.91 7.18
C LEU A 177 -12.40 10.90 6.50
N HIS A 178 -12.45 12.17 6.92
CA HIS A 178 -11.62 13.26 6.41
C HIS A 178 -10.51 13.66 7.41
N SER A 179 -10.30 12.87 8.47
CA SER A 179 -9.25 13.14 9.45
C SER A 179 -8.00 12.37 9.09
N TYR A 180 -6.86 13.05 9.11
CA TYR A 180 -5.55 12.48 8.88
C TYR A 180 -4.71 12.72 10.12
N ILE A 181 -4.21 11.65 10.71
CA ILE A 181 -3.37 11.72 11.90
C ILE A 181 -1.94 12.03 11.48
N ASP A 182 -1.37 13.08 12.06
CA ASP A 182 -0.01 13.51 11.79
C ASP A 182 0.98 13.01 12.86
N LEU A 183 2.26 13.06 12.54
CA LEU A 183 3.36 12.81 13.46
C LEU A 183 4.01 14.13 13.84
N LEU A 184 3.83 14.53 15.09
CA LEU A 184 4.35 15.77 15.63
C LEU A 184 5.81 15.61 16.05
N ARG A 185 6.53 16.74 16.15
CA ARG A 185 7.86 16.85 16.80
C ARG A 185 8.86 15.79 16.34
N LEU A 186 8.98 15.60 15.02
CA LEU A 186 9.88 14.60 14.41
C LEU A 186 11.31 14.63 15.00
N GLU A 187 11.85 15.81 15.26
CA GLU A 187 13.20 15.99 15.80
C GLU A 187 13.41 15.39 17.20
N GLN A 188 12.34 15.21 17.98
CA GLN A 188 12.41 14.61 19.31
C GLN A 188 12.39 13.08 19.27
N LEU A 189 12.01 12.46 18.14
CA LEU A 189 12.02 11.01 18.02
C LEU A 189 13.45 10.48 17.87
N PRO A 190 13.85 9.46 18.65
CA PRO A 190 15.18 8.88 18.57
C PRO A 190 15.33 8.05 17.28
N GLU A 191 16.57 7.97 16.79
CA GLU A 191 16.93 7.07 15.70
C GLU A 191 17.17 5.64 16.21
N VAL A 192 16.56 4.67 15.53
CA VAL A 192 16.58 3.24 15.87
C VAL A 192 17.20 2.44 14.72
N ASN A 193 18.37 1.86 14.97
CA ASN A 193 19.22 1.19 13.98
C ASN A 193 18.87 -0.30 13.75
N ARG A 194 18.12 -0.89 14.66
CA ARG A 194 17.77 -2.31 14.68
C ARG A 194 16.63 -2.66 13.73
N VAL A 195 15.78 -1.69 13.39
CA VAL A 195 14.67 -1.92 12.46
C VAL A 195 15.21 -2.06 11.03
N LYS A 196 15.00 -3.23 10.43
CA LYS A 196 15.39 -3.52 9.03
C LYS A 196 14.21 -3.48 8.07
N HIS A 197 12.99 -3.69 8.59
CA HIS A 197 11.78 -3.61 7.77
C HIS A 197 10.71 -2.81 8.49
N LEU A 198 10.18 -1.78 7.82
CA LEU A 198 9.04 -1.02 8.30
C LEU A 198 7.80 -1.34 7.47
N VAL A 199 6.71 -1.66 8.14
CA VAL A 199 5.42 -1.95 7.51
C VAL A 199 4.35 -1.06 8.11
N MET A 200 3.64 -0.33 7.26
CA MET A 200 2.49 0.48 7.63
C MET A 200 1.41 0.20 6.60
N LYS A 201 0.57 -0.79 6.90
CA LYS A 201 -0.43 -1.28 5.96
C LYS A 201 -1.84 -0.98 6.42
N ARG A 202 -2.64 -0.64 5.44
CA ARG A 202 -4.09 -0.70 5.50
C ARG A 202 -4.58 -2.14 5.67
N PRO A 203 -5.63 -2.39 6.46
CA PRO A 203 -6.25 -3.71 6.57
C PRO A 203 -7.04 -4.09 5.31
N ASP A 204 -6.74 -5.24 4.70
CA ASP A 204 -7.36 -5.72 3.46
C ASP A 204 -8.90 -5.88 3.51
N LYS A 205 -9.49 -5.99 4.71
CA LYS A 205 -10.90 -6.39 4.91
C LYS A 205 -11.79 -5.30 5.50
N LYS A 206 -11.26 -4.10 5.76
CA LYS A 206 -12.02 -3.01 6.36
C LYS A 206 -11.98 -1.81 5.43
N ARG A 207 -13.13 -1.37 4.94
CA ARG A 207 -13.22 -0.15 4.10
C ARG A 207 -12.97 1.14 4.87
N LEU A 208 -13.11 1.13 6.20
CA LEU A 208 -13.04 2.32 7.04
C LEU A 208 -12.07 2.07 8.21
N TYR A 209 -11.02 2.87 8.25
CA TYR A 209 -9.96 2.89 9.24
C TYR A 209 -9.46 4.34 9.34
N ARG A 210 -8.75 4.68 10.41
CA ARG A 210 -8.21 6.03 10.57
C ARG A 210 -7.11 6.28 9.55
N ASN A 211 -7.15 7.43 8.88
CA ASN A 211 -6.12 7.81 7.94
C ASN A 211 -4.92 8.36 8.71
N LEU A 212 -3.72 7.99 8.26
CA LEU A 212 -2.50 8.71 8.60
C LEU A 212 -2.24 9.72 7.48
N CYS A 213 -1.69 10.88 7.81
CA CYS A 213 -1.15 11.79 6.80
C CYS A 213 -0.16 11.02 5.89
N PRO A 214 -0.26 11.10 4.55
CA PRO A 214 0.59 10.33 3.64
C PRO A 214 2.10 10.59 3.80
N LYS A 215 2.52 11.69 4.44
CA LYS A 215 3.91 11.95 4.79
C LYS A 215 4.45 11.11 5.96
N VAL A 216 3.58 10.69 6.88
CA VAL A 216 3.97 10.07 8.16
C VAL A 216 4.82 8.81 7.98
N PRO A 217 4.50 7.87 7.07
CA PRO A 217 5.34 6.71 6.85
C PRO A 217 6.80 7.05 6.47
N PHE A 218 7.01 8.11 5.68
CA PHE A 218 8.34 8.56 5.30
C PHE A 218 9.08 9.24 6.45
N MET A 219 8.37 10.03 7.26
CA MET A 219 8.92 10.63 8.48
C MET A 219 9.36 9.56 9.50
N LEU A 220 8.58 8.49 9.66
CA LEU A 220 8.97 7.38 10.53
C LEU A 220 10.16 6.60 9.95
N ALA A 221 10.18 6.39 8.64
CA ALA A 221 11.29 5.73 7.97
C ALA A 221 12.62 6.50 8.18
N SER A 222 12.58 7.83 8.22
CA SER A 222 13.79 8.64 8.42
C SER A 222 14.43 8.45 9.80
N LYS A 223 13.71 7.87 10.77
CA LYS A 223 14.23 7.52 12.11
C LYS A 223 14.80 6.10 12.18
N MET A 224 14.93 5.43 11.04
CA MET A 224 15.40 4.05 10.94
C MET A 224 16.45 3.93 9.83
N PRO A 225 17.69 4.44 10.04
CA PRO A 225 18.69 4.60 8.98
C PRO A 225 19.14 3.27 8.33
N ASN A 226 18.96 2.16 9.03
CA ASN A 226 19.31 0.81 8.57
C ASN A 226 18.17 0.04 7.91
N LEU A 227 17.10 0.72 7.47
CA LEU A 227 16.01 0.06 6.75
C LEU A 227 16.51 -0.58 5.45
N GLU A 228 16.18 -1.84 5.27
CA GLU A 228 16.42 -2.63 4.06
C GLU A 228 15.15 -2.73 3.20
N SER A 229 13.96 -2.65 3.80
CA SER A 229 12.72 -2.55 3.04
C SER A 229 11.61 -1.75 3.71
N VAL A 230 10.76 -1.14 2.90
CA VAL A 230 9.52 -0.48 3.34
C VAL A 230 8.28 -1.06 2.65
N ASN A 231 7.16 -1.10 3.37
CA ASN A 231 5.87 -1.45 2.81
C ASN A 231 4.78 -0.55 3.37
N PHE A 232 4.41 0.47 2.60
CA PHE A 232 3.51 1.53 2.99
C PHE A 232 2.23 1.50 2.17
N SER A 233 1.11 1.69 2.84
CA SER A 233 -0.20 1.97 2.24
C SER A 233 -0.67 3.29 2.84
N MET A 234 -0.92 4.27 1.97
CA MET A 234 -1.27 5.65 2.29
C MET A 234 -2.59 5.98 1.61
N ASP A 235 -3.41 6.82 2.21
CA ASP A 235 -4.66 7.25 1.60
C ASP A 235 -4.39 8.39 0.60
N ASP A 236 -4.85 8.20 -0.64
CA ASP A 236 -4.89 9.23 -1.70
C ASP A 236 -6.32 9.28 -2.27
N SER A 237 -7.32 9.18 -1.39
CA SER A 237 -8.73 9.04 -1.74
C SER A 237 -9.64 10.13 -1.16
N GLU A 238 -9.09 11.26 -0.70
CA GLU A 238 -9.90 12.39 -0.25
C GLU A 238 -10.73 12.98 -1.40
N GLU A 239 -12.02 12.66 -1.40
CA GLU A 239 -12.95 12.98 -2.48
C GLU A 239 -13.73 14.28 -2.23
N ARG A 240 -13.86 14.72 -0.97
CA ARG A 240 -14.64 15.91 -0.63
C ARG A 240 -13.78 17.17 -0.63
N PHE A 241 -12.58 17.10 -0.05
CA PHE A 241 -11.68 18.24 0.12
C PHE A 241 -10.45 18.14 -0.78
N HIS A 242 -10.58 18.59 -2.04
CA HIS A 242 -9.51 18.45 -3.04
C HIS A 242 -8.21 19.15 -2.63
N ASP A 243 -8.30 20.33 -2.05
CA ASP A 243 -7.13 21.07 -1.59
C ASP A 243 -6.37 20.28 -0.51
N LEU A 244 -7.08 19.57 0.37
CA LEU A 244 -6.47 18.69 1.36
C LEU A 244 -5.75 17.51 0.69
N ARG A 245 -6.37 16.91 -0.34
CA ARG A 245 -5.74 15.84 -1.13
C ARG A 245 -4.45 16.31 -1.81
N VAL A 246 -4.51 17.46 -2.48
CA VAL A 246 -3.36 18.09 -3.17
C VAL A 246 -2.26 18.37 -2.15
N HIS A 247 -2.61 18.96 -1.01
CA HIS A 247 -1.66 19.25 0.07
C HIS A 247 -1.01 17.97 0.62
N ASN A 248 -1.79 16.95 0.93
CA ASN A 248 -1.29 15.66 1.42
C ASN A 248 -0.33 14.98 0.43
N ARG A 249 -0.65 15.05 -0.87
CA ARG A 249 0.18 14.51 -1.94
C ARG A 249 1.51 15.27 -2.06
N GLN A 250 1.48 16.59 -1.98
CA GLN A 250 2.67 17.44 -2.01
C GLN A 250 3.57 17.18 -0.79
N GLU A 251 2.99 17.14 0.41
CA GLU A 251 3.72 16.85 1.65
C GLU A 251 4.38 15.46 1.65
N ALA A 252 3.71 14.46 1.08
CA ALA A 252 4.27 13.13 0.87
C ALA A 252 5.46 13.16 -0.10
N ALA A 253 5.32 13.87 -1.23
CA ALA A 253 6.41 14.05 -2.19
C ALA A 253 7.63 14.72 -1.56
N ASP A 254 7.42 15.80 -0.81
CA ASP A 254 8.51 16.53 -0.16
C ASP A 254 9.18 15.73 0.95
N SER A 255 8.42 14.94 1.70
CA SER A 255 8.97 14.05 2.72
C SER A 255 9.76 12.90 2.11
N LEU A 256 9.31 12.37 0.96
CA LEU A 256 10.04 11.35 0.21
C LEU A 256 11.35 11.89 -0.37
N ARG A 257 11.37 13.13 -0.89
CA ARG A 257 12.60 13.79 -1.40
C ARG A 257 13.66 13.98 -0.32
N ARG A 258 13.25 14.26 0.92
CA ARG A 258 14.17 14.43 2.06
C ARG A 258 14.66 13.11 2.64
N LEU A 259 14.04 11.99 2.26
CA LEU A 259 14.32 10.69 2.86
C LEU A 259 15.65 10.13 2.33
N SER A 260 16.58 9.87 3.25
CA SER A 260 17.86 9.21 2.96
C SER A 260 17.92 7.86 3.64
N LEU A 261 17.92 6.79 2.86
CA LEU A 261 17.98 5.40 3.35
C LEU A 261 19.01 4.60 2.53
N PRO A 262 20.31 4.68 2.87
CA PRO A 262 21.39 4.12 2.05
C PRO A 262 21.34 2.59 1.94
N HIS A 263 20.72 1.92 2.91
CA HIS A 263 20.59 0.46 2.95
C HIS A 263 19.30 -0.07 2.31
N LEU A 264 18.39 0.82 1.88
CA LEU A 264 17.10 0.41 1.35
C LEU A 264 17.26 -0.30 0.00
N LYS A 265 16.71 -1.51 -0.11
CA LYS A 265 16.72 -2.31 -1.34
C LYS A 265 15.34 -2.56 -1.91
N SER A 266 14.30 -2.52 -1.08
CA SER A 266 12.93 -2.83 -1.52
C SER A 266 11.92 -1.82 -1.00
N ALA A 267 11.05 -1.34 -1.89
CA ALA A 267 9.93 -0.48 -1.54
C ALA A 267 8.62 -0.98 -2.15
N SER A 268 7.58 -1.04 -1.34
CA SER A 268 6.20 -1.23 -1.77
C SER A 268 5.39 -0.03 -1.31
N LEU A 269 5.01 0.84 -2.23
CA LEU A 269 4.23 2.05 -1.95
C LEU A 269 2.86 1.92 -2.60
N ASP A 270 1.82 1.96 -1.79
CA ASP A 270 0.43 1.86 -2.20
C ASP A 270 -0.28 3.17 -1.83
N PHE A 271 -0.42 4.07 -2.80
CA PHE A 271 -1.24 5.28 -2.67
C PHE A 271 -2.67 4.90 -3.01
N TRP A 272 -3.37 4.41 -1.98
CA TRP A 272 -4.68 3.84 -2.13
C TRP A 272 -5.67 4.90 -2.55
N HIS A 273 -6.27 4.69 -3.72
CA HIS A 273 -7.34 5.49 -4.25
C HIS A 273 -8.64 4.68 -4.23
N ARG A 274 -9.73 5.31 -3.83
CA ARG A 274 -11.06 4.73 -4.02
C ARG A 274 -11.47 4.99 -5.46
N ARG A 275 -11.54 3.93 -6.26
CA ARG A 275 -11.97 4.03 -7.66
C ARG A 275 -13.35 4.67 -7.78
N TYR A 276 -13.50 5.58 -8.74
CA TYR A 276 -14.79 6.15 -9.13
C TYR A 276 -15.73 5.06 -9.65
N ARG A 277 -16.98 5.05 -9.18
CA ARG A 277 -18.01 4.13 -9.69
C ARG A 277 -18.76 4.65 -10.91
N HIS A 278 -18.53 5.93 -11.22
CA HIS A 278 -19.09 6.61 -12.38
C HIS A 278 -17.98 7.27 -13.17
N GLU A 279 -17.80 6.83 -14.40
CA GLU A 279 -16.71 7.30 -15.26
C GLU A 279 -17.05 8.60 -16.02
N GLU A 280 -18.25 9.15 -15.83
CA GLU A 280 -18.62 10.51 -16.26
C GLU A 280 -17.99 11.61 -15.39
N VAL A 281 -17.51 11.23 -14.21
CA VAL A 281 -16.94 12.16 -13.24
C VAL A 281 -15.62 12.69 -13.79
N VAL A 282 -15.44 14.01 -13.69
CA VAL A 282 -14.15 14.63 -13.94
C VAL A 282 -13.23 14.36 -12.75
N PRO A 283 -12.11 13.64 -12.93
CA PRO A 283 -11.15 13.41 -11.86
C PRO A 283 -10.56 14.75 -11.39
N PRO A 284 -10.30 14.92 -10.08
CA PRO A 284 -9.74 16.15 -9.56
C PRO A 284 -8.30 16.32 -10.06
N ARG A 285 -7.90 17.56 -10.33
CA ARG A 285 -6.51 17.88 -10.66
C ARG A 285 -5.68 17.87 -9.38
N LEU A 286 -4.61 17.08 -9.35
CA LEU A 286 -3.78 16.87 -8.16
C LEU A 286 -2.52 17.74 -8.14
N HIS A 287 -2.25 18.47 -9.22
CA HIS A 287 -1.13 19.39 -9.35
C HIS A 287 -1.41 20.49 -10.38
N ARG A 288 -0.47 21.44 -10.52
CA ARG A 288 -0.55 22.54 -11.50
C ARG A 288 -0.39 22.00 -12.93
N VAL A 289 -1.22 22.50 -13.84
CA VAL A 289 -1.19 22.16 -15.27
C VAL A 289 0.18 22.48 -15.88
N GLY A 290 0.68 21.58 -16.73
CA GLY A 290 1.96 21.74 -17.44
C GLY A 290 3.20 21.46 -16.57
N MET A 291 3.03 21.17 -15.28
CA MET A 291 4.11 20.73 -14.41
C MET A 291 4.04 19.21 -14.22
N PRO A 292 5.18 18.52 -14.08
CA PRO A 292 5.20 17.12 -13.65
C PRO A 292 4.49 16.92 -12.31
N ASP A 293 3.82 15.78 -12.13
CA ASP A 293 3.25 15.40 -10.85
C ASP A 293 4.35 15.30 -9.77
N PRO A 294 4.24 16.05 -8.66
CA PRO A 294 5.29 16.11 -7.64
C PRO A 294 5.55 14.76 -7.00
N LEU A 295 4.53 13.93 -6.79
CA LEU A 295 4.69 12.61 -6.17
C LEU A 295 5.39 11.63 -7.12
N SER A 296 4.95 11.56 -8.38
CA SER A 296 5.57 10.72 -9.42
C SER A 296 7.05 11.04 -9.56
N THR A 297 7.41 12.33 -9.65
CA THR A 297 8.82 12.77 -9.71
C THR A 297 9.59 12.36 -8.45
N ALA A 298 9.03 12.57 -7.25
CA ALA A 298 9.70 12.19 -6.00
C ALA A 298 9.95 10.67 -5.89
N ILE A 299 9.00 9.86 -6.36
CA ILE A 299 9.16 8.39 -6.39
C ILE A 299 10.23 7.99 -7.40
N CYS A 300 10.29 8.63 -8.57
CA CYS A 300 11.34 8.43 -9.56
C CYS A 300 12.71 8.59 -8.91
N ASP A 301 12.99 9.75 -8.31
CA ASP A 301 14.27 10.06 -7.66
C ASP A 301 14.59 9.08 -6.52
N PHE A 302 13.62 8.80 -5.65
CA PHE A 302 13.77 7.87 -4.52
C PHE A 302 14.12 6.44 -4.97
N SER A 303 13.63 6.02 -6.13
CA SER A 303 13.75 4.63 -6.58
C SER A 303 15.09 4.27 -7.22
N MET A 304 15.96 5.25 -7.47
CA MET A 304 17.21 5.05 -8.24
C MET A 304 18.13 3.97 -7.67
N ASN A 305 18.15 3.77 -6.36
CA ASN A 305 19.03 2.79 -5.69
C ASN A 305 18.33 1.49 -5.26
N LEU A 306 17.07 1.29 -5.67
CA LEU A 306 16.28 0.12 -5.30
C LEU A 306 16.57 -1.08 -6.19
N VAL A 307 16.35 -2.26 -5.62
CA VAL A 307 16.38 -3.56 -6.31
C VAL A 307 14.97 -4.02 -6.66
N ASP A 308 14.00 -3.77 -5.78
CA ASP A 308 12.60 -4.14 -5.99
C ASP A 308 11.67 -2.96 -5.68
N LEU A 309 10.83 -2.61 -6.65
CA LEU A 309 9.85 -1.54 -6.52
C LEU A 309 8.45 -2.03 -6.88
N LYS A 310 7.50 -1.84 -5.97
CA LYS A 310 6.07 -2.01 -6.22
C LYS A 310 5.34 -0.70 -5.93
N LEU A 311 4.56 -0.25 -6.89
CA LEU A 311 3.76 0.97 -6.83
C LEU A 311 2.30 0.65 -7.13
N ALA A 312 1.40 1.34 -6.44
CA ALA A 312 -0.02 1.42 -6.77
C ALA A 312 -0.53 2.83 -6.53
N GLY A 313 -1.37 3.36 -7.42
CA GLY A 313 -1.95 4.69 -7.31
C GLY A 313 -2.07 5.44 -8.63
N ILE A 314 -2.33 6.75 -8.52
CA ILE A 314 -2.46 7.70 -9.64
C ILE A 314 -1.10 8.34 -9.91
N PHE A 315 -0.56 8.16 -11.10
CA PHE A 315 0.77 8.62 -11.50
C PHE A 315 0.78 9.14 -12.94
N ASP A 316 1.77 9.95 -13.31
CA ASP A 316 2.02 10.38 -14.69
C ASP A 316 3.38 9.86 -15.19
N ALA A 317 3.75 10.22 -16.43
CA ALA A 317 4.99 9.78 -17.06
C ALA A 317 6.26 10.23 -16.32
N SER A 318 6.20 11.24 -15.45
CA SER A 318 7.37 11.69 -14.67
C SER A 318 7.84 10.66 -13.66
N LEU A 319 7.00 9.66 -13.33
CA LEU A 319 7.36 8.51 -12.51
C LEU A 319 8.55 7.72 -13.07
N LEU A 320 8.71 7.77 -14.39
CA LEU A 320 9.65 6.94 -15.14
C LEU A 320 10.66 7.79 -15.95
N ARG A 321 10.71 9.10 -15.71
CA ARG A 321 11.62 10.03 -16.40
C ARG A 321 12.58 10.66 -15.38
N PRO A 322 13.73 10.03 -15.11
CA PRO A 322 14.73 10.63 -14.23
C PRO A 322 15.28 11.92 -14.84
N LEU A 323 15.69 12.85 -13.98
CA LEU A 323 16.30 14.12 -14.42
C LEU A 323 17.77 13.95 -14.91
N GLY A 324 18.39 12.78 -14.67
CA GLY A 324 19.79 12.49 -15.00
C GLY A 324 19.97 11.39 -16.05
N SER A 325 21.23 11.14 -16.43
CA SER A 325 21.60 10.14 -17.45
C SER A 325 21.66 8.70 -16.94
N VAL A 326 21.78 8.48 -15.63
CA VAL A 326 21.85 7.14 -15.02
C VAL A 326 20.44 6.66 -14.70
N VAL A 327 20.10 5.47 -15.19
CA VAL A 327 18.75 4.90 -15.13
C VAL A 327 18.80 3.62 -14.30
N TRP A 328 18.28 3.64 -13.06
CA TRP A 328 18.08 2.49 -12.16
C TRP A 328 19.11 1.33 -12.27
N PRO A 329 20.35 1.52 -11.78
CA PRO A 329 21.44 0.55 -11.96
C PRO A 329 21.19 -0.83 -11.32
N GLU A 330 20.39 -0.89 -10.25
CA GLU A 330 20.19 -2.11 -9.46
C GLU A 330 18.79 -2.73 -9.58
N LEU A 331 17.85 -2.06 -10.23
CA LEU A 331 16.45 -2.48 -10.22
C LEU A 331 16.27 -3.78 -11.03
N ARG A 332 15.73 -4.80 -10.35
CA ARG A 332 15.47 -6.13 -10.90
C ARG A 332 13.99 -6.37 -11.12
N THR A 333 13.16 -5.86 -10.21
CA THR A 333 11.71 -6.04 -10.24
C THR A 333 11.02 -4.69 -10.18
N LEU A 334 10.22 -4.38 -11.19
CA LEU A 334 9.32 -3.23 -11.21
C LEU A 334 7.87 -3.70 -11.34
N ARG A 335 6.98 -3.22 -10.47
CA ARG A 335 5.55 -3.42 -10.62
C ARG A 335 4.82 -2.10 -10.40
N ILE A 336 4.03 -1.70 -11.38
CA ILE A 336 3.18 -0.51 -11.33
C ILE A 336 1.74 -0.96 -11.54
N ASN A 337 0.90 -0.73 -10.53
CA ASN A 337 -0.55 -0.84 -10.65
C ASN A 337 -1.08 0.60 -10.80
N LEU A 338 -1.37 1.01 -12.02
CA LEU A 338 -1.82 2.35 -12.37
C LEU A 338 -3.35 2.44 -12.23
N GLU A 339 -3.85 3.48 -11.58
CA GLU A 339 -5.27 3.84 -11.60
C GLU A 339 -5.67 4.39 -12.98
N PRO A 340 -6.93 4.25 -13.42
CA PRO A 340 -7.36 4.64 -14.79
C PRO A 340 -7.44 6.15 -15.03
N VAL A 341 -6.95 6.96 -14.09
CA VAL A 341 -6.99 8.43 -14.13
C VAL A 341 -5.59 9.02 -13.98
N THR A 342 -5.40 10.22 -14.51
CA THR A 342 -4.17 10.98 -14.44
C THR A 342 -4.14 11.90 -13.22
N PRO A 343 -2.95 12.29 -12.72
CA PRO A 343 -2.82 13.37 -11.75
C PRO A 343 -3.30 14.74 -12.28
N SER A 344 -3.35 14.94 -13.60
CA SER A 344 -3.83 16.18 -14.25
C SER A 344 -5.37 16.31 -14.27
N GLY A 345 -6.10 15.30 -13.79
CA GLY A 345 -7.57 15.29 -13.76
C GLY A 345 -8.21 14.77 -15.04
N GLU A 346 -7.55 13.85 -15.74
CA GLU A 346 -8.00 13.25 -17.00
C GLU A 346 -8.12 11.73 -16.84
N TRP A 347 -8.70 11.06 -17.84
CA TRP A 347 -8.79 9.60 -17.90
C TRP A 347 -7.74 9.05 -18.87
N TYR A 348 -7.12 7.92 -18.53
CA TYR A 348 -6.25 7.19 -19.46
C TYR A 348 -7.03 6.43 -20.55
N PHE A 349 -8.35 6.29 -20.34
CA PHE A 349 -9.23 5.53 -21.19
C PHE A 349 -10.41 6.39 -21.67
N LEU A 350 -10.66 6.33 -22.98
CA LEU A 350 -11.81 6.91 -23.65
C LEU A 350 -13.05 6.04 -23.48
N GLU A 351 -14.19 6.69 -23.69
CA GLU A 351 -15.49 6.05 -23.78
C GLU A 351 -15.49 5.04 -24.93
N SER A 352 -15.93 3.82 -24.61
CA SER A 352 -16.20 2.73 -25.53
C SER A 352 -17.58 2.88 -26.18
N PHE A 353 -18.53 3.52 -25.47
CA PHE A 353 -19.90 3.79 -25.93
C PHE A 353 -20.32 5.20 -25.53
N PRO A 354 -21.27 5.83 -26.25
CA PRO A 354 -21.77 7.16 -25.90
C PRO A 354 -22.31 7.17 -24.47
N SER A 355 -21.85 8.11 -23.66
CA SER A 355 -22.47 8.41 -22.36
C SER A 355 -23.97 8.67 -22.55
N PRO A 356 -24.86 7.97 -21.82
CA PRO A 356 -26.30 8.26 -21.87
C PRO A 356 -26.63 9.64 -21.25
N ASP A 357 -25.76 10.18 -20.39
CA ASP A 357 -26.03 11.39 -19.61
C ASP A 357 -24.92 12.46 -19.74
N SER A 358 -25.25 13.69 -19.33
CA SER A 358 -24.32 14.82 -19.23
C SER A 358 -23.39 14.66 -18.03
N PRO A 359 -22.14 15.19 -18.08
CA PRO A 359 -21.19 15.08 -16.98
C PRO A 359 -21.80 15.54 -15.65
N LEU A 360 -21.81 14.64 -14.67
CA LEU A 360 -22.26 14.99 -13.33
C LEU A 360 -21.28 15.99 -12.71
N GLY A 361 -21.75 17.22 -12.50
CA GLY A 361 -21.03 18.20 -11.70
C GLY A 361 -20.84 17.67 -10.28
N ARG A 362 -19.62 17.78 -9.73
CA ARG A 362 -19.36 17.37 -8.35
C ARG A 362 -20.12 18.31 -7.40
N PRO A 363 -20.85 17.79 -6.40
CA PRO A 363 -21.52 18.65 -5.43
C PRO A 363 -20.48 19.50 -4.67
N SER A 364 -20.78 20.79 -4.51
CA SER A 364 -19.99 21.68 -3.65
C SER A 364 -20.33 21.40 -2.19
N SER A 365 -19.33 21.51 -1.32
CA SER A 365 -19.50 21.45 0.13
C SER A 365 -19.70 22.86 0.68
N ASP A 366 -20.74 23.06 1.50
CA ASP A 366 -20.94 24.32 2.24
C ASP A 366 -19.99 24.47 3.44
N PHE A 367 -19.34 23.37 3.82
CA PHE A 367 -18.37 23.30 4.92
C PHE A 367 -16.95 23.16 4.38
N THR A 368 -16.00 23.80 5.07
CA THR A 368 -14.56 23.57 4.91
C THR A 368 -14.13 22.38 5.79
N HIS A 369 -12.91 21.89 5.60
CA HIS A 369 -12.34 20.85 6.48
C HIS A 369 -12.25 21.29 7.95
N GLU A 370 -12.04 22.59 8.17
CA GLU A 370 -11.90 23.17 9.50
C GLU A 370 -13.23 23.13 10.27
N ASN A 371 -14.34 23.50 9.63
CA ASN A 371 -15.66 23.58 10.28
C ASN A 371 -16.57 22.36 10.03
N LEU A 372 -16.08 21.31 9.38
CA LEU A 372 -16.85 20.10 9.09
C LEU A 372 -17.49 19.44 10.32
N TYR A 373 -16.89 19.62 11.51
CA TYR A 373 -17.44 19.11 12.76
C TYR A 373 -18.79 19.75 13.14
N GLU A 374 -19.17 20.85 12.52
CA GLU A 374 -20.47 21.50 12.73
C GLU A 374 -21.58 20.78 11.92
N GLU A 375 -21.18 19.99 10.92
CA GLU A 375 -22.09 19.23 10.09
C GLU A 375 -22.48 17.89 10.75
N SER A 376 -23.77 17.56 10.67
CA SER A 376 -24.25 16.21 10.97
C SER A 376 -23.89 15.27 9.84
N PHE A 377 -23.16 14.20 10.16
CA PHE A 377 -22.70 13.21 9.19
C PHE A 377 -23.89 12.58 8.44
N ASN A 378 -23.78 12.55 7.12
CA ASN A 378 -24.75 11.90 6.26
C ASN A 378 -24.03 11.07 5.20
N PHE A 379 -24.14 9.75 5.33
CA PHE A 379 -23.47 8.80 4.45
C PHE A 379 -23.85 8.98 2.97
N ARG A 380 -25.10 9.34 2.66
CA ARG A 380 -25.53 9.59 1.26
C ARG A 380 -24.87 10.84 0.68
N ARG A 381 -24.66 11.88 1.50
CA ARG A 381 -23.93 13.07 1.05
C ARG A 381 -22.46 12.76 0.82
N GLU A 382 -21.83 11.98 1.71
CA GLU A 382 -20.45 11.52 1.50
C GLU A 382 -20.30 10.65 0.25
N ALA A 383 -21.26 9.75 -0.01
CA ALA A 383 -21.31 8.97 -1.25
C ALA A 383 -21.39 9.87 -2.50
N ALA A 384 -22.13 10.98 -2.42
CA ALA A 384 -22.27 11.92 -3.52
C ALA A 384 -20.96 12.68 -3.79
N TYR A 385 -20.26 13.17 -2.76
CA TYR A 385 -18.93 13.79 -2.94
C TYR A 385 -17.91 12.81 -3.52
N ALA A 386 -18.00 11.54 -3.09
CA ALA A 386 -17.20 10.42 -3.57
C ALA A 386 -17.48 10.01 -5.02
N SER A 387 -18.54 10.56 -5.62
CA SER A 387 -19.06 10.08 -6.91
C SER A 387 -19.24 8.55 -6.92
N GLN A 388 -19.84 8.05 -5.84
CA GLN A 388 -20.24 6.66 -5.64
C GLN A 388 -21.78 6.52 -5.68
N PRO A 389 -22.48 6.88 -6.77
CA PRO A 389 -23.91 6.55 -6.89
C PRO A 389 -24.19 5.06 -6.80
N MET A 390 -25.47 4.74 -6.65
CA MET A 390 -25.95 3.38 -6.41
C MET A 390 -25.82 2.45 -7.63
N VAL A 391 -25.77 3.02 -8.82
CA VAL A 391 -25.50 2.29 -10.07
C VAL A 391 -23.98 2.38 -10.32
N THR A 392 -23.38 1.42 -10.99
CA THR A 392 -22.00 1.55 -11.47
C THR A 392 -22.05 1.73 -12.98
N THR A 393 -21.36 2.75 -13.49
CA THR A 393 -21.27 2.99 -14.94
C THR A 393 -19.80 2.94 -15.33
N PHE A 394 -19.41 1.80 -15.92
CA PHE A 394 -18.10 1.59 -16.50
C PHE A 394 -18.27 1.54 -18.01
N PHE A 395 -17.79 2.57 -18.70
CA PHE A 395 -17.90 2.70 -20.16
C PHE A 395 -16.59 3.14 -20.79
N ARG A 396 -15.55 3.42 -20.01
CA ARG A 396 -14.20 3.76 -20.49
C ARG A 396 -13.34 2.51 -20.56
N GLY A 397 -13.28 1.90 -21.75
CA GLY A 397 -12.48 0.69 -22.00
C GLY A 397 -11.42 0.86 -23.09
N ARG A 398 -11.51 1.92 -23.90
CA ARG A 398 -10.60 2.15 -25.02
C ARG A 398 -9.44 3.02 -24.59
N VAL A 399 -8.20 2.67 -24.96
CA VAL A 399 -7.02 3.48 -24.62
C VAL A 399 -7.12 4.89 -25.23
N ASP A 400 -6.85 5.92 -24.44
CA ASP A 400 -6.55 7.26 -24.94
C ASP A 400 -5.04 7.37 -25.23
N GLU A 401 -4.65 7.31 -26.50
CA GLU A 401 -3.24 7.36 -26.88
C GLU A 401 -2.57 8.71 -26.50
N LYS A 402 -3.34 9.80 -26.43
CA LYS A 402 -2.78 11.11 -26.02
C LYS A 402 -2.44 11.13 -24.53
N ALA A 403 -3.26 10.49 -23.69
CA ALA A 403 -3.06 10.45 -22.26
C ALA A 403 -2.12 9.32 -21.82
N LEU A 404 -2.38 8.08 -22.27
CA LEU A 404 -1.64 6.90 -21.83
C LEU A 404 -0.35 6.67 -22.62
N GLY A 405 -0.32 7.03 -23.91
CA GLY A 405 0.84 6.84 -24.79
C GLY A 405 2.16 7.38 -24.21
N PRO A 406 2.22 8.64 -23.72
CA PRO A 406 3.42 9.18 -23.09
C PRO A 406 3.92 8.41 -21.86
N PHE A 407 3.00 7.79 -21.11
CA PHE A 407 3.34 6.94 -19.96
C PHE A 407 3.95 5.61 -20.43
N ILE A 408 3.36 4.97 -21.46
CA ILE A 408 3.90 3.72 -22.02
C ILE A 408 5.27 3.94 -22.66
N GLU A 409 5.45 5.07 -23.33
CA GLU A 409 6.75 5.47 -23.89
C GLU A 409 7.78 5.62 -22.77
N ALA A 410 7.47 6.39 -21.71
CA ALA A 410 8.35 6.55 -20.57
C ALA A 410 8.68 5.21 -19.90
N TYR A 411 7.71 4.29 -19.84
CA TYR A 411 7.91 2.94 -19.36
C TYR A 411 8.90 2.15 -20.22
N ALA A 412 8.72 2.12 -21.54
CA ALA A 412 9.62 1.41 -22.45
C ALA A 412 11.05 1.97 -22.39
N ASP A 413 11.19 3.30 -22.40
CA ASP A 413 12.48 3.99 -22.32
C ASP A 413 13.18 3.69 -20.97
N ALA A 414 12.44 3.76 -19.85
CA ALA A 414 12.97 3.44 -18.54
C ALA A 414 13.46 1.99 -18.45
N LEU A 415 12.66 1.02 -18.91
CA LEU A 415 13.04 -0.39 -18.90
C LEU A 415 14.25 -0.67 -19.77
N SER A 416 14.40 0.05 -20.90
CA SER A 416 15.54 -0.10 -21.78
C SER A 416 16.85 0.31 -21.10
N GLY A 417 16.81 1.27 -20.19
CA GLY A 417 17.98 1.73 -19.42
C GLY A 417 18.32 0.93 -18.16
N MET A 418 17.55 -0.13 -17.79
CA MET A 418 17.74 -0.88 -16.53
C MET A 418 18.63 -2.13 -16.69
N PRO A 419 19.95 -2.11 -16.45
CA PRO A 419 20.86 -3.20 -16.84
C PRO A 419 20.60 -4.54 -16.13
N LYS A 420 19.99 -4.51 -14.94
CA LYS A 420 19.75 -5.71 -14.11
C LYS A 420 18.30 -6.17 -14.12
N LEU A 421 17.47 -5.61 -15.00
CA LEU A 421 16.05 -5.91 -15.05
C LEU A 421 15.80 -7.41 -15.31
N ARG A 422 14.97 -7.99 -14.45
CA ARG A 422 14.47 -9.37 -14.58
C ARG A 422 13.00 -9.41 -14.92
N LYS A 423 12.22 -8.52 -14.30
CA LYS A 423 10.77 -8.50 -14.47
C LYS A 423 10.24 -7.09 -14.32
N ALA A 424 9.39 -6.68 -15.26
CA ALA A 424 8.63 -5.45 -15.14
C ALA A 424 7.16 -5.73 -15.44
N LYS A 425 6.24 -5.12 -14.67
CA LYS A 425 4.81 -5.29 -14.89
C LYS A 425 4.07 -3.96 -14.69
N LEU A 426 3.45 -3.47 -15.75
CA LEU A 426 2.48 -2.38 -15.73
C LEU A 426 1.07 -2.97 -15.86
N ILE A 427 0.16 -2.58 -14.97
CA ILE A 427 -1.23 -3.03 -14.98
C ILE A 427 -2.12 -1.83 -14.72
N CYS A 428 -3.21 -1.69 -15.48
CA CYS A 428 -4.36 -0.91 -15.09
C CYS A 428 -5.58 -1.84 -15.08
N ASN A 429 -6.18 -2.04 -13.90
CA ASN A 429 -7.40 -2.83 -13.79
C ASN A 429 -8.58 -1.94 -14.12
N LEU A 430 -9.46 -2.40 -15.01
CA LEU A 430 -10.68 -1.69 -15.39
C LEU A 430 -11.94 -2.24 -14.71
N ASP A 431 -11.81 -3.27 -13.85
CA ASP A 431 -12.85 -3.83 -12.96
C ASP A 431 -14.29 -3.71 -13.51
N PHE A 432 -14.56 -4.41 -14.61
CA PHE A 432 -15.93 -4.75 -14.97
C PHE A 432 -16.37 -5.86 -14.01
N GLU A 433 -17.12 -5.51 -12.96
CA GLU A 433 -17.88 -6.48 -12.15
C GLU A 433 -19.02 -7.02 -13.03
N ASP A 434 -18.69 -7.88 -13.99
CA ASP A 434 -19.68 -8.74 -14.61
C ASP A 434 -19.56 -10.14 -14.00
N GLU A 435 -20.66 -10.63 -13.41
CA GLU A 435 -20.72 -11.95 -12.79
C GLU A 435 -20.43 -13.11 -13.78
N THR A 436 -20.47 -12.85 -15.09
CA THR A 436 -20.12 -13.79 -16.15
C THR A 436 -18.61 -13.82 -16.48
N LEU A 437 -17.85 -12.80 -16.07
CA LEU A 437 -16.41 -12.73 -16.33
C LEU A 437 -15.62 -13.34 -15.16
N SER A 438 -14.90 -14.43 -15.43
CA SER A 438 -14.05 -15.09 -14.44
C SER A 438 -12.83 -14.26 -14.00
N GLU A 439 -12.46 -13.23 -14.78
CA GLU A 439 -11.31 -12.35 -14.51
C GLU A 439 -11.60 -10.90 -14.96
N PRO A 440 -11.21 -9.89 -14.15
CA PRO A 440 -11.45 -8.48 -14.45
C PRO A 440 -10.73 -8.06 -15.72
N LEU A 441 -11.36 -7.15 -16.47
CA LEU A 441 -10.72 -6.52 -17.62
C LEU A 441 -9.49 -5.74 -17.15
N SER A 442 -8.33 -5.99 -17.76
CA SER A 442 -7.11 -5.26 -17.41
C SER A 442 -6.26 -4.96 -18.64
N PHE A 443 -5.79 -3.72 -18.70
CA PHE A 443 -4.68 -3.33 -19.55
C PHE A 443 -3.38 -3.78 -18.88
N GLN A 444 -2.51 -4.46 -19.63
CA GLN A 444 -1.26 -4.99 -19.08
C GLN A 444 -0.13 -4.93 -20.12
N ILE A 445 1.05 -4.53 -19.65
CA ILE A 445 2.32 -4.73 -20.34
C ILE A 445 3.29 -5.35 -19.34
N THR A 446 3.88 -6.49 -19.69
CA THR A 446 4.79 -7.21 -18.79
C THR A 446 6.01 -7.69 -19.55
N TYR A 447 7.18 -7.34 -19.04
CA TYR A 447 8.47 -7.82 -19.52
C TYR A 447 9.01 -8.92 -18.60
N PHE A 448 9.55 -9.97 -19.20
CA PHE A 448 10.36 -10.99 -18.53
C PHE A 448 11.70 -11.16 -19.22
N ALA A 449 12.77 -11.15 -18.43
CA ALA A 449 14.08 -11.60 -18.87
C ALA A 449 14.08 -13.12 -19.15
N PRO A 450 15.07 -13.64 -19.90
CA PRO A 450 15.26 -15.07 -20.07
C PRO A 450 15.31 -15.80 -18.72
N GLY A 451 14.64 -16.95 -18.65
CA GLY A 451 14.50 -17.74 -17.42
C GLY A 451 13.35 -17.31 -16.50
N GLU A 452 12.81 -16.11 -16.67
CA GLU A 452 11.69 -15.60 -15.86
C GLU A 452 10.34 -15.88 -16.55
N TYR A 453 9.30 -16.13 -15.77
CA TYR A 453 7.96 -16.39 -16.30
C TYR A 453 6.85 -16.07 -15.28
N SER A 454 5.61 -15.95 -15.76
CA SER A 454 4.44 -15.87 -14.88
C SER A 454 4.03 -17.26 -14.38
N LYS A 455 3.69 -17.38 -13.09
CA LYS A 455 3.07 -18.61 -12.56
C LYS A 455 1.62 -18.80 -13.03
N SER A 456 0.99 -17.74 -13.57
CA SER A 456 -0.34 -17.83 -14.18
C SER A 456 -0.23 -18.54 -15.53
N GLY A 457 -0.97 -19.63 -15.71
CA GLY A 457 -0.94 -20.45 -16.92
C GLY A 457 -1.25 -19.61 -18.17
N GLY A 458 -0.49 -19.84 -19.25
CA GLY A 458 -0.65 -19.14 -20.52
C GLY A 458 0.68 -18.65 -21.13
N VAL A 459 1.73 -18.47 -20.31
CA VAL A 459 3.04 -18.02 -20.80
C VAL A 459 3.88 -19.21 -21.26
N ASP A 460 4.43 -19.13 -22.46
CA ASP A 460 5.39 -20.11 -22.98
C ASP A 460 6.59 -20.23 -22.02
N ARG A 461 6.90 -21.47 -21.62
CA ARG A 461 8.03 -21.79 -20.73
C ARG A 461 9.35 -21.85 -21.49
N ASN A 462 9.43 -21.33 -22.72
CA ASN A 462 10.71 -21.19 -23.39
C ASN A 462 11.61 -20.21 -22.62
N TYR A 463 12.49 -20.78 -21.80
CA TYR A 463 13.39 -20.09 -20.88
C TYR A 463 14.49 -19.29 -21.57
N ASN A 464 14.62 -19.38 -22.90
CA ASN A 464 15.76 -18.82 -23.62
C ASN A 464 15.49 -17.47 -24.30
N ASN A 465 14.24 -16.97 -24.28
CA ASN A 465 13.89 -15.69 -24.92
C ASN A 465 13.53 -14.63 -23.88
N ARG A 466 13.74 -13.36 -24.23
CA ARG A 466 13.03 -12.26 -23.58
C ARG A 466 11.55 -12.35 -23.95
N GLN A 467 10.66 -11.94 -23.06
CA GLN A 467 9.22 -12.03 -23.29
C GLN A 467 8.54 -10.69 -23.04
N LEU A 468 7.71 -10.27 -23.99
CA LEU A 468 6.79 -9.15 -23.87
C LEU A 468 5.37 -9.70 -23.89
N VAL A 469 4.71 -9.68 -22.73
CA VAL A 469 3.34 -10.16 -22.56
C VAL A 469 2.40 -8.97 -22.45
N THR A 470 1.45 -8.85 -23.36
CA THR A 470 0.55 -7.70 -23.47
C THR A 470 -0.91 -8.09 -23.40
N SER A 471 -1.72 -7.18 -22.87
CA SER A 471 -3.18 -7.13 -23.01
C SER A 471 -3.51 -5.66 -23.23
N LEU A 472 -3.69 -5.27 -24.50
CA LEU A 472 -3.84 -3.86 -24.90
C LEU A 472 -5.31 -3.45 -25.12
N LEU A 473 -6.26 -4.34 -24.83
CA LEU A 473 -7.69 -4.08 -24.97
C LEU A 473 -8.08 -3.62 -26.39
N GLY A 474 -7.50 -4.26 -27.41
CA GLY A 474 -7.72 -3.92 -28.82
C GLY A 474 -7.00 -2.65 -29.30
N TRP A 475 -6.28 -1.92 -28.44
CA TRP A 475 -5.44 -0.80 -28.87
C TRP A 475 -4.20 -1.29 -29.59
N VAL A 476 -3.93 -0.70 -30.76
CA VAL A 476 -2.71 -0.92 -31.55
C VAL A 476 -1.81 0.28 -31.35
N PRO A 477 -0.67 0.16 -30.65
CA PRO A 477 0.23 1.28 -30.44
C PRO A 477 0.87 1.71 -31.76
N SER A 478 1.24 2.99 -31.87
CA SER A 478 1.99 3.48 -33.02
C SER A 478 3.25 2.64 -33.31
N PRO A 479 3.70 2.55 -34.59
CA PRO A 479 4.87 1.74 -34.96
C PRO A 479 6.12 2.08 -34.14
N ASP A 480 6.34 3.36 -33.85
CA ASP A 480 7.48 3.83 -33.06
C ASP A 480 7.40 3.35 -31.60
N LEU A 481 6.21 3.42 -31.00
CA LEU A 481 5.99 2.94 -29.63
C LEU A 481 6.12 1.42 -29.54
N MET A 482 5.60 0.68 -30.52
CA MET A 482 5.79 -0.76 -30.62
C MET A 482 7.27 -1.14 -30.79
N ALA A 483 8.03 -0.37 -31.59
CA ALA A 483 9.46 -0.58 -31.74
C ALA A 483 10.21 -0.39 -30.42
N LYS A 484 9.86 0.64 -29.63
CA LYS A 484 10.41 0.85 -28.29
C LYS A 484 10.12 -0.31 -27.34
N LEU A 485 8.87 -0.80 -27.32
CA LEU A 485 8.48 -1.94 -26.48
C LEU A 485 9.23 -3.23 -26.86
N ARG A 486 9.43 -3.47 -28.16
CA ARG A 486 10.22 -4.61 -28.66
C ARG A 486 11.70 -4.49 -28.31
N GLY A 487 12.22 -3.26 -28.32
CA GLY A 487 13.62 -2.94 -28.03
C GLY A 487 14.00 -2.96 -26.55
N ILE A 488 13.05 -3.20 -25.64
CA ILE A 488 13.32 -3.26 -24.20
C ILE A 488 14.44 -4.27 -23.93
N GLN A 489 15.56 -3.78 -23.40
CA GLN A 489 16.77 -4.53 -23.03
C GLN A 489 17.66 -4.99 -24.20
N ASP A 490 17.49 -4.47 -25.42
CA ASP A 490 18.34 -4.83 -26.56
C ASP A 490 19.82 -4.54 -26.30
N GLU A 491 20.13 -3.47 -25.57
CA GLU A 491 21.51 -3.10 -25.22
C GLU A 491 22.18 -4.09 -24.26
N TYR A 492 21.39 -4.83 -23.47
CA TYR A 492 21.89 -5.69 -22.40
C TYR A 492 21.73 -7.18 -22.70
N ARG A 493 20.94 -7.55 -23.72
CA ARG A 493 20.50 -8.92 -23.96
C ARG A 493 20.43 -9.21 -25.46
N VAL A 494 21.03 -10.32 -25.87
CA VAL A 494 21.09 -10.76 -27.27
C VAL A 494 19.91 -11.64 -27.66
N GLU A 495 19.21 -12.20 -26.67
CA GLU A 495 18.08 -13.08 -26.90
C GLU A 495 16.93 -12.32 -27.59
N PRO A 496 16.26 -12.92 -28.59
CA PRO A 496 15.17 -12.23 -29.27
C PRO A 496 13.99 -11.99 -28.32
N MET A 497 13.25 -10.91 -28.58
CA MET A 497 11.98 -10.65 -27.91
C MET A 497 10.89 -11.56 -28.47
N LYS A 498 10.22 -12.34 -27.60
CA LYS A 498 9.01 -13.07 -27.93
C LYS A 498 7.79 -12.29 -27.43
N GLU A 499 6.96 -11.87 -28.37
CA GLU A 499 5.67 -11.25 -28.07
C GLU A 499 4.61 -12.32 -27.77
N MET A 500 3.79 -12.06 -26.76
CA MET A 500 2.62 -12.86 -26.42
C MET A 500 1.46 -11.93 -26.11
N ASP A 501 0.44 -11.95 -26.96
CA ASP A 501 -0.82 -11.29 -26.63
C ASP A 501 -1.68 -12.26 -25.80
N VAL A 502 -2.04 -11.84 -24.60
CA VAL A 502 -2.98 -12.57 -23.73
C VAL A 502 -4.37 -11.94 -23.75
N GLY A 503 -4.57 -10.94 -24.62
CA GLY A 503 -5.81 -10.20 -24.84
C GLY A 503 -6.89 -10.97 -25.59
N ASP A 504 -6.66 -12.21 -26.06
CA ASP A 504 -7.60 -13.06 -26.82
C ASP A 504 -8.94 -13.36 -26.11
N SER A 505 -9.12 -12.93 -24.85
CA SER A 505 -10.44 -12.93 -24.20
C SER A 505 -11.21 -11.62 -24.35
N PHE A 506 -10.63 -10.50 -24.81
CA PHE A 506 -11.35 -9.22 -24.89
C PHE A 506 -12.49 -9.27 -25.90
N GLU A 507 -12.23 -9.56 -27.18
CA GLU A 507 -13.27 -9.62 -28.22
C GLU A 507 -14.29 -10.72 -27.92
N LYS A 508 -13.86 -11.90 -27.49
CA LYS A 508 -14.79 -12.98 -27.07
C LYS A 508 -15.59 -12.65 -25.82
N LYS A 509 -15.04 -11.87 -24.89
CA LYS A 509 -15.76 -11.40 -23.69
C LYS A 509 -16.74 -10.29 -24.08
N MET A 510 -16.35 -9.34 -24.91
CA MET A 510 -17.24 -8.29 -25.43
C MET A 510 -18.40 -8.91 -26.24
N GLU A 511 -18.11 -9.85 -27.14
CA GLU A 511 -19.13 -10.63 -27.87
C GLU A 511 -20.04 -11.44 -26.93
N ALA A 512 -19.49 -12.08 -25.88
CA ALA A 512 -20.26 -12.82 -24.89
C ALA A 512 -21.13 -11.93 -23.99
N LEU A 513 -20.75 -10.66 -23.83
CA LEU A 513 -21.52 -9.65 -23.09
C LEU A 513 -22.69 -9.09 -23.92
N GLN A 514 -22.84 -9.48 -25.20
CA GLN A 514 -23.75 -8.81 -26.14
C GLN A 514 -23.53 -7.29 -26.20
N ILE A 515 -22.26 -6.87 -26.05
CA ILE A 515 -21.79 -5.49 -26.12
C ILE A 515 -21.00 -5.29 -27.43
#